data_AF-A0A0D0RP68-F1
#
_entry.id   AF-A0A0D0RP68-F1
#
_cell.length_a   1.000
_cell.length_b   1.000
_cell.length_c   1.000
_cell.angle_alpha   90.00
_cell.angle_beta   90.00
_cell.angle_gamma   90.00
#
_symmetry.space_group_name_H-M   'P 1'
#
loop_
_entity.id
_entity.type
_entity.pdbx_description
1 polymer ?
#
loop_
_entity_poly.entity_id
_entity_poly.type
_entity_poly.pdbx_seq_one_letter_code
_entity_poly.pdbx_strand_id
1 'polypeptide(L)'
;MRHLRTWFVWWLVFLLVFTSIPMEGLAEFVYSKSDNAMKQSPLKVPEAPSINLKPGELIGERTENTKVYYNGDGTFTRKIFFEPIHIKKKNEKQFEEVSTFFIDHPNHVQAENTILEPRFYKKMVDGEYAKFLYNEYSISYSILEASGNGLKPIQAKDVPAIYKKKDNKMALHRKLYLTISEHAFSVLIRKNQ
;
A
#
# COMPACT_ATOMS: atom_id res chain seq x y z
N MET A 1 21.89 35.88 -44.47
CA MET A 1 20.91 34.79 -44.25
C MET A 1 21.18 33.47 -45.01
N ARG A 2 21.99 33.43 -46.09
CA ARG A 2 22.29 32.16 -46.79
C ARG A 2 23.19 31.20 -46.00
N HIS A 3 24.16 31.74 -45.26
CA HIS A 3 25.14 30.95 -44.49
C HIS A 3 24.56 30.28 -43.23
N LEU A 4 23.46 30.83 -42.69
CA LEU A 4 22.78 30.28 -41.50
C LEU A 4 21.94 29.05 -41.86
N ARG A 5 21.36 29.04 -43.07
CA ARG A 5 20.56 27.91 -43.59
C ARG A 5 21.44 26.70 -43.90
N THR A 6 22.60 26.90 -44.51
CA THR A 6 23.56 25.81 -44.75
C THR A 6 24.15 25.24 -43.47
N TRP A 7 24.38 26.08 -42.45
CA TRP A 7 24.84 25.62 -41.14
C TRP A 7 23.77 24.78 -40.41
N PHE A 8 22.50 25.21 -40.47
CA PHE A 8 21.39 24.47 -39.89
C PHE A 8 21.16 23.11 -40.57
N VAL A 9 21.27 23.07 -41.90
CA VAL A 9 21.16 21.81 -42.66
C VAL A 9 22.29 20.85 -42.28
N TRP A 10 23.52 21.34 -42.12
CA TRP A 10 24.65 20.49 -41.73
C TRP A 10 24.49 19.94 -40.30
N TRP A 11 23.95 20.75 -39.39
CA TRP A 11 23.63 20.31 -38.03
C TRP A 11 22.55 19.24 -37.99
N LEU A 12 21.52 19.36 -38.84
CA LEU A 12 20.43 18.39 -38.96
C LEU A 12 20.90 17.04 -39.55
N VAL A 13 21.85 17.08 -40.50
CA VAL A 13 22.50 15.87 -41.03
C VAL A 13 23.34 15.17 -39.95
N PHE A 14 24.08 15.94 -39.14
CA PHE A 14 24.90 15.38 -38.07
C PHE A 14 24.04 14.68 -36.99
N LEU A 15 22.89 15.26 -36.66
CA LEU A 15 21.91 14.68 -35.74
C LEU A 15 21.34 13.35 -36.27
N LEU A 16 21.05 13.27 -37.57
CA LEU A 16 20.49 12.07 -38.20
C LEU A 16 21.46 10.87 -38.12
N VAL A 17 22.77 11.11 -38.28
CA VAL A 17 23.80 10.07 -38.18
C VAL A 17 23.90 9.51 -36.77
N PHE A 18 23.82 10.37 -35.75
CA PHE A 18 23.84 9.93 -34.34
C PHE A 18 22.60 9.10 -33.96
N THR A 19 21.43 9.41 -34.54
CA THR A 19 20.23 8.58 -34.33
C THR A 19 20.25 7.25 -35.06
N SER A 20 21.08 7.09 -36.09
CA SER A 20 21.15 5.87 -36.91
C SER A 20 22.12 4.82 -36.35
N ILE A 21 22.75 5.08 -35.20
CA ILE A 21 23.50 4.07 -34.47
C ILE A 21 22.48 3.22 -33.70
N PRO A 22 22.27 1.94 -34.04
CA PRO A 22 21.35 1.08 -33.31
C PRO A 22 21.89 0.91 -31.89
N MET A 23 21.11 1.37 -30.91
CA MET A 23 21.38 1.12 -29.49
C MET A 23 20.94 -0.29 -29.11
N GLU A 24 21.43 -1.28 -29.87
CA GLU A 24 21.26 -2.71 -29.58
C GLU A 24 22.54 -3.18 -28.89
N GLY A 25 22.58 -3.01 -27.56
CA GLY A 25 23.78 -3.33 -26.80
C GLY A 25 23.69 -3.24 -25.29
N LEU A 26 22.49 -3.27 -24.69
CA LEU A 26 22.31 -3.39 -23.23
C LEU A 26 21.23 -4.40 -22.86
N ALA A 27 21.25 -5.58 -23.50
CA ALA A 27 20.54 -6.76 -23.01
C ALA A 27 21.18 -8.04 -23.58
N GLU A 28 22.44 -8.31 -23.25
CA GLU A 28 22.99 -9.66 -23.40
C GLU A 28 22.73 -10.44 -22.11
N PHE A 29 21.58 -11.13 -22.06
CA PHE A 29 21.37 -12.24 -21.14
C PHE A 29 22.28 -13.38 -21.60
N VAL A 30 23.40 -13.59 -20.91
CA VAL A 30 24.27 -14.74 -21.18
C VAL A 30 23.59 -16.00 -20.64
N TYR A 31 22.82 -16.68 -21.50
CA TYR A 31 22.55 -18.11 -21.37
C TYR A 31 23.70 -18.85 -22.06
N SER A 32 24.72 -19.23 -21.30
CA SER A 32 25.79 -20.10 -21.81
C SER A 32 25.44 -21.56 -21.52
N LYS A 33 24.73 -22.20 -22.46
CA LYS A 33 24.91 -23.64 -22.71
C LYS A 33 25.83 -23.77 -23.91
N SER A 34 27.09 -24.11 -23.64
CA SER A 34 28.06 -24.51 -24.67
C SER A 34 29.17 -25.31 -23.99
N ASP A 35 29.07 -26.63 -24.11
CA ASP A 35 30.22 -27.52 -23.99
C ASP A 35 31.31 -27.03 -24.95
N ASN A 36 32.52 -26.74 -24.44
CA ASN A 36 33.79 -27.13 -25.06
C ASN A 36 34.97 -26.65 -24.21
N ALA A 37 35.90 -27.57 -24.02
CA ALA A 37 37.07 -27.45 -23.16
C ALA A 37 38.02 -26.33 -23.60
N MET A 38 38.17 -25.31 -22.74
CA MET A 38 39.36 -24.47 -22.68
C MET A 38 39.72 -24.33 -21.20
N LYS A 39 40.89 -24.83 -20.81
CA LYS A 39 41.41 -24.69 -19.44
C LYS A 39 41.64 -23.21 -19.14
N GLN A 40 40.65 -22.57 -18.54
CA GLN A 40 40.75 -21.22 -18.01
C GLN A 40 41.30 -21.33 -16.59
N SER A 41 42.46 -20.71 -16.35
CA SER A 41 42.94 -20.41 -15.01
C SER A 41 41.80 -19.79 -14.20
N PRO A 42 41.63 -20.13 -12.91
CA PRO A 42 40.47 -19.67 -12.16
C PRO A 42 40.52 -18.15 -12.09
N LEU A 43 39.62 -17.51 -12.84
CA LEU A 43 39.29 -16.10 -12.65
C LEU A 43 38.94 -15.96 -11.18
N LYS A 44 39.76 -15.19 -10.47
CA LYS A 44 39.52 -14.84 -9.08
C LYS A 44 38.29 -13.96 -9.06
N VAL A 45 37.11 -14.58 -9.04
CA VAL A 45 35.84 -13.91 -8.77
C VAL A 45 36.06 -13.19 -7.44
N PRO A 46 35.89 -11.86 -7.38
CA PRO A 46 35.92 -11.15 -6.12
C PRO A 46 34.97 -11.88 -5.18
N GLU A 47 35.49 -12.30 -4.03
CA GLU A 47 34.68 -12.96 -3.02
C GLU A 47 33.46 -12.07 -2.78
N ALA A 48 32.27 -12.62 -3.07
CA ALA A 48 31.03 -11.88 -2.86
C ALA A 48 31.08 -11.38 -1.41
N PRO A 49 30.83 -10.08 -1.15
CA PRO A 49 30.90 -9.56 0.20
C PRO A 49 30.09 -10.49 1.10
N SER A 50 30.69 -10.96 2.19
CA SER A 50 30.06 -11.90 3.11
C SER A 50 28.92 -11.20 3.82
N ILE A 51 27.79 -11.19 3.13
CA ILE A 51 26.54 -10.65 3.62
C ILE A 51 26.09 -11.62 4.72
N ASN A 52 26.29 -11.22 5.99
CA ASN A 52 25.83 -11.94 7.17
C ASN A 52 24.30 -11.82 7.31
N LEU A 53 23.56 -12.32 6.33
CA LEU A 53 22.11 -12.41 6.38
C LEU A 53 21.70 -13.77 6.95
N LYS A 54 20.75 -13.72 7.88
CA LYS A 54 20.06 -14.93 8.34
C LYS A 54 18.99 -15.29 7.31
N PRO A 55 18.80 -16.58 6.98
CA PRO A 55 17.67 -17.00 6.15
C PRO A 55 16.35 -16.48 6.74
N GLY A 56 15.48 -15.94 5.90
CA GLY A 56 14.21 -15.34 6.33
C GLY A 56 13.84 -14.05 5.61
N GLU A 57 12.82 -13.39 6.11
CA GLU A 57 12.32 -12.13 5.53
C GLU A 57 13.27 -10.96 5.81
N LEU A 58 13.56 -10.20 4.76
CA LEU A 58 14.35 -8.98 4.82
C LEU A 58 13.42 -7.78 5.04
N ILE A 59 13.14 -7.48 6.32
CA ILE A 59 12.23 -6.39 6.70
C ILE A 59 12.68 -5.03 6.12
N GLY A 60 13.99 -4.80 6.02
CA GLY A 60 14.55 -3.57 5.44
C GLY A 60 14.30 -3.41 3.94
N GLU A 61 13.99 -4.49 3.23
CA GLU A 61 13.70 -4.52 1.79
C GLU A 61 12.19 -4.54 1.49
N ARG A 62 11.35 -4.33 2.51
CA ARG A 62 9.90 -4.18 2.32
C ARG A 62 9.61 -2.91 1.52
N THR A 63 8.62 -3.03 0.64
CA THR A 63 7.96 -1.89 -0.01
C THR A 63 6.46 -2.01 0.23
N GLU A 64 5.66 -1.05 -0.22
CA GLU A 64 4.19 -1.10 -0.15
C GLU A 64 3.63 -2.45 -0.65
N ASN A 65 4.22 -3.01 -1.70
CA ASN A 65 3.67 -4.15 -2.44
C ASN A 65 4.60 -5.36 -2.48
N THR A 66 5.72 -5.37 -1.74
CA THR A 66 6.70 -6.46 -1.86
C THR A 66 7.25 -6.97 -0.54
N LYS A 67 7.51 -8.28 -0.50
CA LYS A 67 8.31 -8.95 0.54
C LYS A 67 9.51 -9.64 -0.11
N VAL A 68 10.70 -9.45 0.46
CA VAL A 68 11.94 -10.10 0.01
C VAL A 68 12.41 -11.07 1.08
N TYR A 69 12.78 -12.27 0.67
CA TYR A 69 13.29 -13.34 1.52
C TYR A 69 14.69 -13.74 1.06
N TYR A 70 15.60 -13.91 2.01
CA TYR A 70 16.89 -14.55 1.78
C TYR A 70 16.77 -16.06 2.05
N ASN A 71 17.13 -16.89 1.07
CA ASN A 71 16.94 -18.33 1.15
C ASN A 71 18.07 -19.06 1.91
N GLY A 72 19.20 -18.40 2.15
CA GLY A 72 20.36 -18.99 2.86
C GLY A 72 21.45 -19.59 1.96
N ASP A 73 21.17 -19.75 0.67
CA ASP A 73 22.05 -20.34 -0.35
C ASP A 73 22.64 -19.29 -1.31
N GLY A 74 22.59 -18.01 -0.94
CA GLY A 74 22.97 -16.89 -1.81
C GLY A 74 21.86 -16.40 -2.73
N THR A 75 20.69 -17.05 -2.76
CA THR A 75 19.54 -16.63 -3.57
C THR A 75 18.49 -15.85 -2.78
N PHE A 76 17.68 -15.06 -3.49
CA PHE A 76 16.59 -14.25 -2.92
C PHE A 76 15.27 -14.54 -3.60
N THR A 77 14.20 -14.57 -2.81
CA THR A 77 12.82 -14.71 -3.29
C THR A 77 12.07 -13.40 -3.08
N ARG A 78 11.50 -12.83 -4.14
CA ARG A 78 10.64 -11.64 -4.06
C ARG A 78 9.19 -12.01 -4.33
N LYS A 79 8.31 -11.70 -3.37
CA LYS A 79 6.86 -11.76 -3.55
C LYS A 79 6.34 -10.36 -3.87
N ILE A 80 5.56 -10.24 -4.94
CA ILE A 80 4.98 -8.99 -5.42
C ILE A 80 3.46 -9.13 -5.33
N PHE A 81 2.81 -8.13 -4.74
CA PHE A 81 1.38 -8.09 -4.50
C PHE A 81 0.75 -6.96 -5.30
N PHE A 82 -0.45 -7.17 -5.83
CA PHE A 82 -1.17 -6.14 -6.59
C PHE A 82 -1.67 -5.01 -5.69
N GLU A 83 -1.99 -5.33 -4.44
CA GLU A 83 -2.47 -4.37 -3.45
C GLU A 83 -1.37 -4.07 -2.41
N PRO A 84 -1.35 -2.85 -1.84
CA PRO A 84 -0.43 -2.51 -0.77
C PRO A 84 -0.69 -3.39 0.47
N ILE A 85 0.36 -4.07 0.91
CA ILE A 85 0.35 -4.94 2.09
C ILE A 85 1.21 -4.38 3.23
N HIS A 86 1.97 -3.31 2.97
CA HIS A 86 2.68 -2.57 3.99
C HIS A 86 2.44 -1.07 3.90
N ILE A 87 2.55 -0.39 5.04
CA ILE A 87 2.40 1.05 5.17
C ILE A 87 3.65 1.60 5.85
N LYS A 88 4.08 2.79 5.41
CA LYS A 88 5.14 3.56 6.06
C LYS A 88 4.53 4.76 6.77
N LYS A 89 4.59 4.79 8.10
CA LYS A 89 4.12 5.96 8.86
C LYS A 89 5.09 7.14 8.68
N LYS A 90 4.58 8.37 8.82
CA LYS A 90 5.36 9.63 8.60
C LYS A 90 6.68 9.72 9.40
N ASN A 91 6.85 8.94 10.47
CA ASN A 91 8.04 8.97 11.33
C ASN A 91 8.81 7.62 11.38
N GLU A 92 8.40 6.63 10.60
CA GLU A 92 9.02 5.30 10.60
C GLU A 92 9.94 5.13 9.39
N LYS A 93 11.11 4.53 9.59
CA LYS A 93 12.07 4.27 8.51
C LYS A 93 11.69 3.04 7.68
N GLN A 94 10.97 2.10 8.28
CA GLN A 94 10.65 0.80 7.71
C GLN A 94 9.15 0.68 7.42
N PHE A 95 8.82 -0.22 6.50
CA PHE A 95 7.44 -0.58 6.17
C PHE A 95 6.89 -1.62 7.16
N GLU A 96 5.71 -1.35 7.69
CA GLU A 96 5.00 -2.23 8.62
C GLU A 96 3.80 -2.89 7.94
N GLU A 97 3.42 -4.10 8.36
CA GLU A 97 2.27 -4.81 7.78
C GLU A 97 0.96 -4.08 8.04
N VAL A 98 0.08 -4.08 7.04
CA VAL A 98 -1.30 -3.62 7.20
C VAL A 98 -2.00 -4.49 8.25
N SER A 99 -2.69 -3.84 9.18
CA SER A 99 -3.43 -4.48 10.27
C SER A 99 -4.78 -3.81 10.46
N THR A 100 -5.85 -4.59 10.31
CA THR A 100 -7.24 -4.15 10.58
C THR A 100 -7.65 -4.35 12.03
N PHE A 101 -6.73 -4.72 12.93
CA PHE A 101 -7.05 -4.85 14.34
C PHE A 101 -7.33 -3.49 14.96
N PHE A 102 -8.29 -3.46 15.86
CA PHE A 102 -8.72 -2.21 16.49
C PHE A 102 -7.95 -1.92 17.78
N ILE A 103 -7.35 -0.73 17.84
CA ILE A 103 -6.75 -0.12 19.02
C ILE A 103 -7.80 0.75 19.72
N ASP A 104 -7.86 0.62 21.05
CA ASP A 104 -8.81 1.33 21.88
C ASP A 104 -8.22 2.67 22.37
N HIS A 105 -8.92 3.77 22.10
CA HIS A 105 -8.57 5.13 22.58
C HIS A 105 -9.66 5.65 23.52
N PRO A 106 -9.43 6.73 24.30
CA PRO A 106 -10.42 7.22 25.26
C PRO A 106 -11.80 7.51 24.65
N ASN A 107 -11.84 8.13 23.47
CA ASN A 107 -13.08 8.62 22.85
C ASN A 107 -13.47 7.87 21.56
N HIS A 108 -12.54 7.10 21.00
CA HIS A 108 -12.74 6.42 19.72
C HIS A 108 -12.01 5.08 19.68
N VAL A 109 -12.31 4.29 18.66
CA VAL A 109 -11.59 3.08 18.30
C VAL A 109 -11.06 3.29 16.89
N GLN A 110 -9.82 2.89 16.64
CA GLN A 110 -9.19 3.03 15.33
C GLN A 110 -8.46 1.76 14.92
N ALA A 111 -8.29 1.55 13.62
CA ALA A 111 -7.45 0.46 13.15
C ALA A 111 -5.97 0.71 13.48
N GLU A 112 -5.22 -0.36 13.70
CA GLU A 112 -3.82 -0.33 14.10
C GLU A 112 -2.92 0.21 13.00
N ASN A 113 -3.02 -0.33 11.79
CA ASN A 113 -2.19 0.09 10.68
C ASN A 113 -2.92 -0.08 9.34
N THR A 114 -3.64 0.95 8.90
CA THR A 114 -4.38 0.93 7.63
C THR A 114 -4.17 2.23 6.87
N ILE A 115 -4.17 2.15 5.53
CA ILE A 115 -3.96 3.32 4.66
C ILE A 115 -5.08 4.36 4.88
N LEU A 116 -6.31 3.86 4.92
CA LEU A 116 -7.46 4.63 5.37
C LEU A 116 -7.51 4.50 6.89
N GLU A 117 -7.46 5.59 7.64
CA GLU A 117 -7.50 5.59 9.11
C GLU A 117 -8.94 5.76 9.60
N PRO A 118 -9.67 4.68 9.91
CA PRO A 118 -11.00 4.78 10.48
C PRO A 118 -10.92 5.18 11.95
N ARG A 119 -11.78 6.10 12.37
CA ARG A 119 -12.03 6.45 13.76
C ARG A 119 -13.52 6.30 14.02
N PHE A 120 -13.87 5.38 14.88
CA PHE A 120 -15.24 5.16 15.31
C PHE A 120 -15.43 5.70 16.71
N TYR A 121 -16.37 6.63 16.89
CA TYR A 121 -16.56 7.25 18.20
C TYR A 121 -17.28 6.32 19.16
N LYS A 122 -16.77 6.24 20.39
CA LYS A 122 -17.41 5.49 21.49
C LYS A 122 -18.74 6.12 21.92
N LYS A 123 -18.96 7.38 21.57
CA LYS A 123 -20.22 8.10 21.75
C LYS A 123 -20.40 9.04 20.57
N MET A 124 -21.61 9.09 20.03
CA MET A 124 -21.95 10.05 18.99
C MET A 124 -21.84 11.50 19.49
N VAL A 125 -21.52 12.40 18.56
CA VAL A 125 -21.50 13.86 18.79
C VAL A 125 -22.22 14.51 17.62
N ASP A 126 -23.37 15.13 17.87
CA ASP A 126 -24.23 15.75 16.86
C ASP A 126 -24.56 14.81 15.68
N GLY A 127 -24.84 13.55 16.00
CA GLY A 127 -25.09 12.52 14.99
C GLY A 127 -23.84 11.92 14.35
N GLU A 128 -22.66 12.55 14.45
CA GLU A 128 -21.39 12.02 13.92
C GLU A 128 -20.97 10.80 14.71
N TYR A 129 -20.60 9.73 14.00
CA TYR A 129 -20.25 8.45 14.60
C TYR A 129 -18.96 7.84 14.06
N ALA A 130 -18.52 8.25 12.87
CA ALA A 130 -17.30 7.75 12.26
C ALA A 130 -16.62 8.84 11.45
N LYS A 131 -15.30 8.81 11.45
CA LYS A 131 -14.45 9.65 10.62
C LYS A 131 -13.37 8.79 9.99
N PHE A 132 -13.17 8.94 8.69
CA PHE A 132 -12.11 8.27 7.95
C PHE A 132 -11.12 9.32 7.51
N LEU A 133 -9.84 9.10 7.81
CA LEU A 133 -8.77 9.99 7.42
C LEU A 133 -7.91 9.30 6.35
N TYR A 134 -7.47 10.08 5.38
CA TYR A 134 -6.48 9.69 4.39
C TYR A 134 -5.59 10.90 4.09
N ASN A 135 -4.35 10.87 4.58
CA ASN A 135 -3.44 12.01 4.54
C ASN A 135 -4.07 13.26 5.18
N GLU A 136 -4.35 14.30 4.39
CA GLU A 136 -4.97 15.55 4.84
C GLU A 136 -6.49 15.58 4.61
N TYR A 137 -7.02 14.55 3.94
CA TYR A 137 -8.43 14.44 3.63
C TYR A 137 -9.17 13.68 4.73
N SER A 138 -10.42 14.05 4.94
CA SER A 138 -11.28 13.29 5.85
C SER A 138 -12.73 13.26 5.38
N ILE A 139 -13.39 12.15 5.64
CA ILE A 139 -14.83 11.97 5.44
C ILE A 139 -15.44 11.62 6.79
N SER A 140 -16.41 12.40 7.24
CA SER A 140 -17.21 12.13 8.44
C SER A 140 -18.57 11.56 8.05
N TYR A 141 -19.09 10.66 8.88
CA TYR A 141 -20.41 10.07 8.73
C TYR A 141 -21.27 10.42 9.95
N SER A 142 -22.44 10.98 9.67
CA SER A 142 -23.42 11.36 10.67
C SER A 142 -24.79 10.77 10.37
N ILE A 143 -25.51 10.39 11.43
CA ILE A 143 -26.93 10.09 11.36
C ILE A 143 -27.66 11.39 11.68
N LEU A 144 -28.43 11.91 10.72
CA LEU A 144 -29.19 13.15 10.89
C LEU A 144 -30.61 12.84 11.40
N GLU A 145 -31.34 12.05 10.62
CA GLU A 145 -32.70 11.66 10.95
C GLU A 145 -33.08 10.32 10.33
N ALA A 146 -34.15 9.72 10.84
CA ALA A 146 -34.85 8.63 10.22
C ALA A 146 -36.23 9.10 9.78
N SER A 147 -36.52 9.02 8.49
CA SER A 147 -37.81 9.40 7.91
C SER A 147 -38.40 8.24 7.10
N GLY A 148 -39.73 8.25 6.95
CA GLY A 148 -40.48 7.22 6.25
C GLY A 148 -41.79 7.79 5.71
N ASN A 149 -42.34 7.16 4.67
CA ASN A 149 -43.50 7.70 3.97
C ASN A 149 -44.71 7.83 4.91
N GLY A 150 -45.26 9.05 5.04
CA GLY A 150 -46.38 9.35 5.94
C GLY A 150 -46.04 9.42 7.44
N LEU A 151 -44.77 9.29 7.83
CA LEU A 151 -44.33 9.38 9.23
C LEU A 151 -43.55 10.67 9.48
N LYS A 152 -43.73 11.25 10.67
CA LYS A 152 -42.90 12.39 11.10
C LYS A 152 -41.44 11.94 11.24
N PRO A 153 -40.46 12.71 10.70
CA PRO A 153 -39.05 12.40 10.88
C PRO A 153 -38.65 12.34 12.35
N ILE A 154 -37.81 11.38 12.69
CA ILE A 154 -37.22 11.23 14.01
C ILE A 154 -35.78 11.70 13.92
N GLN A 155 -35.47 12.79 14.63
CA GLN A 155 -34.11 13.30 14.71
C GLN A 155 -33.19 12.33 15.46
N ALA A 156 -31.95 12.24 15.00
CA ALA A 156 -30.94 11.46 15.67
C ALA A 156 -30.67 11.99 17.09
N LYS A 157 -30.34 11.08 17.99
CA LYS A 157 -29.91 11.40 19.35
C LYS A 157 -28.55 10.78 19.58
N ASP A 158 -27.69 11.51 20.25
CA ASP A 158 -26.36 11.00 20.58
C ASP A 158 -26.45 9.86 21.58
N VAL A 159 -25.89 8.72 21.20
CA VAL A 159 -25.88 7.49 22.00
C VAL A 159 -24.46 6.92 22.09
N PRO A 160 -24.14 6.19 23.18
CA PRO A 160 -22.90 5.44 23.27
C PRO A 160 -22.90 4.25 22.31
N ALA A 161 -21.74 3.97 21.72
CA ALA A 161 -21.49 2.81 20.88
C ALA A 161 -21.05 1.60 21.72
N ILE A 162 -21.48 0.40 21.32
CA ILE A 162 -21.07 -0.87 21.91
C ILE A 162 -19.98 -1.48 21.04
N TYR A 163 -18.75 -1.49 21.55
CA TYR A 163 -17.61 -2.11 20.88
C TYR A 163 -17.42 -3.57 21.31
N LYS A 164 -17.34 -4.50 20.32
CA LYS A 164 -17.05 -5.92 20.57
C LYS A 164 -15.67 -6.26 20.05
N LYS A 165 -14.67 -6.13 20.93
CA LYS A 165 -13.24 -6.35 20.63
C LYS A 165 -12.93 -7.71 20.00
N LYS A 166 -13.62 -8.78 20.45
CA LYS A 166 -13.37 -10.15 19.99
C LYS A 166 -13.63 -10.36 18.49
N ASP A 167 -14.51 -9.55 17.90
CA ASP A 167 -14.98 -9.76 16.52
C ASP A 167 -14.45 -8.70 15.53
N ASN A 168 -13.65 -7.72 15.99
CA ASN A 168 -13.38 -6.48 15.24
C ASN A 168 -14.68 -5.84 14.71
N LYS A 169 -15.72 -5.75 15.56
CA LYS A 169 -17.03 -5.17 15.21
C LYS A 169 -17.38 -4.04 16.16
N MET A 170 -17.88 -2.95 15.58
CA MET A 170 -18.44 -1.84 16.33
C MET A 170 -19.94 -1.74 16.07
N ALA A 171 -20.75 -1.70 17.12
CA ALA A 171 -22.20 -1.57 17.02
C ALA A 171 -22.62 -0.22 17.61
N LEU A 172 -23.15 0.69 16.79
CA LEU A 172 -23.61 2.01 17.25
C LEU A 172 -24.98 1.95 17.93
N HIS A 173 -25.78 0.98 17.53
CA HIS A 173 -27.08 0.71 18.10
C HIS A 173 -27.31 -0.80 18.02
N ARG A 174 -28.30 -1.34 18.76
CA ARG A 174 -28.65 -2.78 18.77
C ARG A 174 -28.84 -3.38 17.36
N LYS A 175 -29.00 -2.53 16.33
CA LYS A 175 -29.30 -2.90 14.94
C LYS A 175 -28.36 -2.31 13.88
N LEU A 176 -27.37 -1.49 14.24
CA LEU A 176 -26.43 -0.86 13.30
C LEU A 176 -25.00 -1.33 13.59
N TYR A 177 -24.42 -2.08 12.66
CA TYR A 177 -23.08 -2.63 12.77
C TYR A 177 -22.15 -2.03 11.74
N LEU A 178 -20.96 -1.67 12.19
CA LEU A 178 -19.86 -1.16 11.41
C LEU A 178 -18.76 -2.21 11.40
N THR A 179 -18.32 -2.57 10.19
CA THR A 179 -17.19 -3.47 10.00
C THR A 179 -16.23 -2.91 8.99
N ILE A 180 -14.95 -3.14 9.22
CA ILE A 180 -13.88 -2.86 8.27
C ILE A 180 -13.23 -4.17 7.91
N SER A 181 -13.01 -4.34 6.62
CA SER A 181 -12.18 -5.38 6.03
C SER A 181 -11.05 -4.70 5.25
N GLU A 182 -10.05 -5.47 4.83
CA GLU A 182 -8.94 -4.96 4.00
C GLU A 182 -9.43 -4.24 2.73
N HIS A 183 -10.59 -4.63 2.18
CA HIS A 183 -11.09 -4.11 0.91
C HIS A 183 -12.35 -3.24 1.02
N ALA A 184 -13.05 -3.22 2.16
CA ALA A 184 -14.33 -2.55 2.27
C ALA A 184 -14.72 -2.14 3.70
N PHE A 185 -15.37 -0.98 3.79
CA PHE A 185 -16.19 -0.58 4.93
C PHE A 185 -17.64 -0.95 4.66
N SER A 186 -18.34 -1.50 5.65
CA SER A 186 -19.74 -1.88 5.51
C SER A 186 -20.58 -1.41 6.70
N VAL A 187 -21.75 -0.86 6.38
CA VAL A 187 -22.80 -0.52 7.35
C VAL A 187 -23.92 -1.54 7.21
N LEU A 188 -24.14 -2.35 8.24
CA LEU A 188 -25.22 -3.34 8.25
C LEU A 188 -26.35 -2.86 9.15
N ILE A 189 -27.55 -2.69 8.58
CA ILE A 189 -28.78 -2.40 9.31
C ILE A 189 -29.62 -3.68 9.38
N ARG A 190 -29.80 -4.25 10.59
CA ARG A 190 -30.71 -5.40 10.77
C ARG A 190 -32.14 -4.93 11.04
N LYS A 191 -33.08 -5.35 10.20
CA LYS A 191 -34.52 -5.25 10.49
C LYS A 191 -34.89 -6.36 11.49
N ASN A 192 -35.70 -6.04 12.50
CA ASN A 192 -36.32 -7.10 13.31
C ASN A 192 -37.41 -7.77 12.47
N GLN A 193 -37.46 -9.10 12.53
CA GLN A 193 -38.71 -9.83 12.38
C GLN A 193 -39.59 -9.58 13.59
#